data_AF-A0A523UAH5-F1
#
_entry.id   AF-A0A523UAH5-F1
#
_cell.length_a   1.000
_cell.length_b   1.000
_cell.length_c   1.000
_cell.angle_alpha   90.00
_cell.angle_beta   90.00
_cell.angle_gamma   90.00
#
_symmetry.space_group_name_H-M   'P 1'
#
loop_
_entity.id
_entity.type
_entity.pdbx_description
1 polymer ?
#
loop_
_entity_poly.entity_id
_entity_poly.type
_entity_poly.pdbx_seq_one_letter_code
_entity_poly.pdbx_strand_id
1 'polypeptide(L)'
;MLPWSRGTSPRVKHSAYNDDCHMDVIADGTGLMEMEKTRDFPRLRSNTTRKKSRGQSIVEFMVLLPLLVMMLSGLIEFGFMLNFYLDLIDGAREIARFGANVDPLSGKSAGSCNSDWFYELLPCMADQIFSEQVVLQYGPPETDDLILSAIAASGGVVTQRFPDADGWSRAGNHISKFTNADINGMLNAAAPATGMVLVEVYYDYHMVLGLPWITMFVPDTITLHAYSIMPNAYVEPTPTP
;
A
#
# COMPACT_ATOMS: atom_id res chain seq x y z
N MET A 1 20.87 0.30 -66.76
CA MET A 1 21.47 1.44 -67.48
C MET A 1 20.54 2.64 -67.30
N LEU A 2 21.16 3.80 -67.04
CA LEU A 2 20.63 5.14 -66.74
C LEU A 2 20.44 5.51 -65.24
N PRO A 3 20.87 6.73 -64.84
CA PRO A 3 21.41 7.00 -63.51
C PRO A 3 20.54 7.96 -62.67
N TRP A 4 20.59 7.84 -61.34
CA TRP A 4 19.95 8.79 -60.43
C TRP A 4 20.89 9.97 -60.09
N SER A 5 20.39 11.17 -60.37
CA SER A 5 21.00 12.47 -60.13
C SER A 5 20.98 12.85 -58.64
N ARG A 6 22.08 13.38 -58.12
CA ARG A 6 22.17 13.94 -56.76
C ARG A 6 21.56 15.36 -56.73
N GLY A 7 20.45 15.53 -56.04
CA GLY A 7 19.92 16.84 -55.66
C GLY A 7 20.80 17.52 -54.61
N THR A 8 21.28 18.71 -54.91
CA THR A 8 21.97 19.60 -53.96
C THR A 8 20.92 20.47 -53.25
N SER A 9 20.93 20.51 -51.92
CA SER A 9 20.08 21.42 -51.16
C SER A 9 20.74 22.80 -51.00
N PRO A 10 19.97 23.90 -51.02
CA PRO A 10 20.51 25.24 -50.93
C PRO A 10 20.93 25.57 -49.49
N ARG A 11 22.11 26.18 -49.38
CA ARG A 11 22.74 26.64 -48.14
C ARG A 11 22.09 27.96 -47.71
N VAL A 12 21.26 27.94 -46.65
CA VAL A 12 20.69 29.15 -46.03
C VAL A 12 21.83 29.96 -45.40
N LYS A 13 22.08 31.17 -45.92
CA LYS A 13 22.97 32.16 -45.30
C LYS A 13 22.16 32.91 -44.25
N HIS A 14 22.44 32.69 -42.97
CA HIS A 14 21.94 33.58 -41.94
C HIS A 14 22.75 34.87 -41.91
N SER A 15 21.99 35.96 -41.90
CA SER A 15 22.34 37.37 -41.95
C SER A 15 23.42 37.75 -40.94
N ALA A 16 24.41 38.50 -41.41
CA ALA A 16 25.24 39.34 -40.56
C ALA A 16 24.32 40.37 -39.88
N TYR A 17 24.34 40.40 -38.55
CA TYR A 17 23.75 41.46 -37.75
C TYR A 17 24.82 42.53 -37.58
N ASN A 18 24.52 43.72 -38.09
CA ASN A 18 25.38 44.88 -38.18
C ASN A 18 25.20 45.71 -36.90
N ASP A 19 26.24 45.84 -36.08
CA ASP A 19 26.29 46.81 -34.99
C ASP A 19 27.41 47.81 -35.29
N ASP A 20 27.03 48.87 -35.98
CA ASP A 20 27.80 50.11 -36.08
C ASP A 20 27.82 50.78 -34.71
N CYS A 21 28.97 50.77 -34.03
CA CYS A 21 29.25 51.65 -32.90
C CYS A 21 30.33 52.65 -33.32
N HIS A 22 29.86 53.89 -33.51
CA HIS A 22 30.64 55.12 -33.61
C HIS A 22 31.81 55.16 -32.62
N MET A 23 32.98 55.56 -33.11
CA MET A 23 34.05 56.14 -32.32
C MET A 23 34.60 57.30 -33.14
N ASP A 24 34.20 58.51 -32.77
CA ASP A 24 34.63 59.74 -33.42
C ASP A 24 36.11 59.99 -33.12
N VAL A 25 36.86 60.26 -34.18
CA VAL A 25 38.24 60.75 -34.13
C VAL A 25 38.21 62.24 -33.86
N ILE A 26 38.84 62.69 -32.78
CA ILE A 26 39.32 64.08 -32.66
C ILE A 26 40.83 64.02 -32.53
N ALA A 27 41.51 64.36 -33.63
CA ALA A 27 42.91 64.73 -33.62
C ALA A 27 42.96 66.27 -33.54
N ASP A 28 43.67 66.81 -32.57
CA ASP A 28 44.24 68.14 -32.66
C ASP A 28 45.70 68.12 -32.21
N GLY A 29 46.53 68.86 -32.95
CA GLY A 29 47.96 68.66 -33.01
C GLY A 29 48.78 69.51 -32.05
N THR A 30 50.09 69.26 -32.13
CA THR A 30 51.24 70.07 -31.67
C THR A 30 51.63 69.96 -30.19
N GLY A 31 52.84 69.47 -29.94
CA GLY A 31 53.50 69.55 -28.62
C GLY A 31 54.53 68.45 -28.38
N LEU A 32 55.74 68.84 -28.01
CA LEU A 32 56.96 68.04 -27.88
C LEU A 32 57.06 67.18 -26.61
N MET A 33 57.79 66.07 -26.75
CA MET A 33 58.62 65.32 -25.78
C MET A 33 58.02 64.71 -24.50
N GLU A 34 58.24 63.38 -24.42
CA GLU A 34 58.68 62.57 -23.27
C GLU A 34 57.65 61.74 -22.47
N MET A 35 58.11 60.52 -22.11
CA MET A 35 57.46 59.41 -21.37
C MET A 35 56.30 58.73 -22.14
N GLU A 36 56.23 57.41 -22.28
CA GLU A 36 56.21 56.42 -21.21
C GLU A 36 56.25 55.00 -21.82
N LYS A 37 57.00 54.11 -21.18
CA LYS A 37 57.08 52.69 -21.48
C LYS A 37 55.96 51.98 -20.71
N THR A 38 54.83 51.67 -21.35
CA THR A 38 53.89 50.65 -20.83
C THR A 38 53.20 49.92 -21.97
N ARG A 39 53.88 48.85 -22.39
CA ARG A 39 53.39 47.62 -23.04
C ARG A 39 51.86 47.52 -23.21
N ASP A 40 51.42 47.65 -24.45
CA ASP A 40 50.18 47.04 -24.92
C ASP A 40 50.27 45.52 -24.71
N PHE A 41 49.56 45.02 -23.71
CA PHE A 41 49.25 43.61 -23.63
C PHE A 41 47.98 43.36 -24.44
N PRO A 42 48.06 42.63 -25.57
CA PRO A 42 46.85 42.18 -26.24
C PRO A 42 46.12 41.27 -25.24
N ARG A 43 44.94 41.71 -24.80
CA ARG A 43 44.01 40.85 -24.05
C ARG A 43 43.62 39.72 -25.00
N LEU A 44 44.34 38.61 -24.93
CA LEU A 44 43.97 37.35 -25.56
C LEU A 44 42.59 37.00 -25.01
N ARG A 45 41.56 37.25 -25.83
CA ARG A 45 40.19 36.86 -25.57
C ARG A 45 40.18 35.33 -25.59
N SER A 46 40.39 34.73 -24.42
CA SER A 46 40.31 33.30 -24.21
C SER A 46 38.90 32.86 -24.57
N ASN A 47 38.76 32.34 -25.78
CA ASN A 47 37.53 31.74 -26.24
C ASN A 47 37.48 30.34 -25.61
N THR A 48 37.11 30.28 -24.33
CA THR A 48 36.87 29.01 -23.66
C THR A 48 35.65 28.38 -24.33
N THR A 49 35.89 27.51 -25.29
CA THR A 49 34.87 26.64 -25.84
C THR A 49 34.37 25.79 -24.69
N ARG A 50 33.21 26.19 -24.14
CA ARG A 50 32.51 25.46 -23.09
C ARG A 50 32.26 24.06 -23.65
N LYS A 51 33.08 23.08 -23.25
CA LYS A 51 32.93 21.69 -23.66
C LYS A 51 31.49 21.29 -23.32
N LYS A 52 30.67 21.02 -24.34
CA LYS A 52 29.32 20.48 -24.12
C LYS A 52 29.47 19.22 -23.27
N SER A 53 28.82 19.19 -22.11
CA SER A 53 28.84 18.10 -21.13
C SER A 53 28.18 16.86 -21.74
N ARG A 54 28.93 16.12 -22.56
CA ARG A 54 28.55 14.78 -22.99
C ARG A 54 28.49 13.91 -21.74
N GLY A 55 27.27 13.56 -21.31
CA GLY A 55 27.03 12.71 -20.14
C GLY A 55 26.28 13.36 -18.98
N GLN A 56 25.81 14.60 -19.09
CA GLN A 56 24.99 15.16 -18.01
C GLN A 56 23.66 14.41 -17.84
N SER A 57 22.99 14.03 -18.94
CA SER A 57 21.73 13.29 -18.90
C SER A 57 21.86 11.87 -18.33
N ILE A 58 23.02 11.21 -18.48
CA ILE A 58 23.23 9.88 -17.88
C ILE A 58 23.39 9.96 -16.36
N VAL A 59 24.00 11.05 -15.86
CA VAL A 59 24.16 11.28 -14.42
C VAL A 59 22.82 11.62 -13.78
N GLU A 60 22.01 12.47 -14.42
CA GLU A 60 20.65 12.78 -13.95
C GLU A 60 19.77 11.53 -13.91
N PHE A 61 19.84 10.69 -14.94
CA PHE A 61 19.11 9.41 -14.97
C PHE A 61 19.60 8.41 -13.92
N MET A 62 20.92 8.31 -13.70
CA MET A 62 21.49 7.42 -12.68
C MET A 62 21.02 7.74 -11.25
N VAL A 63 20.70 9.01 -10.98
CA VAL A 63 20.18 9.43 -9.67
C VAL A 63 18.66 9.26 -9.57
N LEU A 64 17.92 9.51 -10.66
CA LEU A 64 16.46 9.38 -10.67
C LEU A 64 15.97 7.93 -10.72
N LEU A 65 16.67 7.05 -11.44
CA LEU A 65 16.29 5.64 -11.57
C LEU A 65 16.16 4.90 -10.22
N PRO A 66 17.14 4.94 -9.30
CA PRO A 66 16.99 4.24 -8.02
C PRO A 66 15.82 4.79 -7.19
N LEU A 67 15.56 6.10 -7.23
CA LEU A 67 14.39 6.70 -6.57
C LEU A 67 13.08 6.18 -7.16
N LEU A 68 12.98 6.08 -8.49
CA LEU A 68 11.81 5.55 -9.16
C LEU A 68 11.59 4.06 -8.85
N VAL A 69 12.66 3.26 -8.81
CA VAL A 69 12.59 1.83 -8.45
C VAL A 69 12.18 1.66 -6.99
N MET A 70 12.71 2.46 -6.06
CA MET A 70 12.28 2.42 -4.66
C MET A 70 10.79 2.74 -4.52
N MET A 71 10.31 3.81 -5.17
CA MET A 71 8.89 4.17 -5.15
C MET A 71 8.01 3.08 -5.77
N LEU A 72 8.38 2.56 -6.95
CA LEU A 72 7.64 1.50 -7.62
C LEU A 72 7.60 0.22 -6.77
N SER A 73 8.70 -0.14 -6.13
CA SER A 73 8.77 -1.32 -5.26
C SER A 73 7.81 -1.22 -4.08
N GLY A 74 7.67 -0.05 -3.45
CA GLY A 74 6.71 0.16 -2.37
C GLY A 74 5.26 0.03 -2.83
N LEU A 75 4.94 0.52 -4.04
CA LEU A 75 3.60 0.35 -4.61
C LEU A 75 3.29 -1.11 -4.96
N ILE A 76 4.28 -1.87 -5.46
CA ILE A 76 4.12 -3.29 -5.75
C ILE A 76 3.89 -4.08 -4.46
N GLU A 77 4.69 -3.84 -3.43
CA GLU A 77 4.54 -4.49 -2.11
C GLU A 77 3.18 -4.20 -1.49
N PHE A 78 2.76 -2.93 -1.50
CA PHE A 78 1.42 -2.56 -1.06
C PHE A 78 0.31 -3.25 -1.87
N GLY A 79 0.52 -3.41 -3.18
CA GLY A 79 -0.40 -4.13 -4.05
C GLY A 79 -0.55 -5.60 -3.66
N PHE A 80 0.55 -6.27 -3.31
CA PHE A 80 0.49 -7.64 -2.77
C PHE A 80 -0.25 -7.67 -1.45
N MET A 81 0.12 -6.84 -0.47
CA MET A 81 -0.56 -6.78 0.83
C MET A 81 -2.08 -6.56 0.69
N LEU A 82 -2.49 -5.66 -0.21
CA LEU A 82 -3.91 -5.41 -0.48
C LEU A 82 -4.62 -6.64 -1.06
N ASN A 83 -3.97 -7.41 -1.92
CA ASN A 83 -4.56 -8.64 -2.45
C ASN A 83 -4.84 -9.65 -1.33
N PHE A 84 -3.87 -9.92 -0.45
CA PHE A 84 -4.09 -10.78 0.73
C PHE A 84 -5.20 -10.25 1.63
N TYR A 85 -5.28 -8.92 1.80
CA TYR A 85 -6.34 -8.30 2.60
C TYR A 85 -7.75 -8.48 2.00
N LEU A 86 -7.89 -8.43 0.67
CA LEU A 86 -9.16 -8.70 0.02
C LEU A 86 -9.59 -10.16 0.20
N ASP A 87 -8.65 -11.09 0.07
CA ASP A 87 -8.90 -12.52 0.29
C ASP A 87 -9.34 -12.78 1.75
N LEU A 88 -8.73 -12.11 2.72
CA LEU A 88 -9.14 -12.14 4.13
C LEU A 88 -10.58 -11.63 4.35
N ILE A 89 -10.95 -10.51 3.72
CA ILE A 89 -12.31 -9.96 3.83
C ILE A 89 -13.33 -10.93 3.24
N ASP A 90 -13.07 -11.43 2.05
CA ASP A 90 -14.01 -12.31 1.36
C ASP A 90 -14.14 -13.65 2.08
N GLY A 91 -13.03 -14.19 2.60
CA GLY A 91 -13.08 -15.38 3.43
C GLY A 91 -13.80 -15.16 4.76
N ALA A 92 -13.57 -14.05 5.47
CA ALA A 92 -14.31 -13.73 6.68
C ALA A 92 -15.83 -13.63 6.43
N ARG A 93 -16.24 -13.07 5.29
CA ARG A 93 -17.65 -13.02 4.88
C ARG A 93 -18.23 -14.39 4.60
N GLU A 94 -17.51 -15.24 3.88
CA GLU A 94 -17.96 -16.60 3.59
C GLU A 94 -18.08 -17.43 4.87
N ILE A 95 -17.12 -17.31 5.79
CA ILE A 95 -17.17 -17.97 7.09
C ILE A 95 -18.39 -17.51 7.90
N ALA A 96 -18.63 -16.19 7.95
CA ALA A 96 -19.78 -15.64 8.66
C ALA A 96 -21.11 -16.06 8.02
N ARG A 97 -21.19 -16.15 6.70
CA ARG A 97 -22.38 -16.60 5.95
C ARG A 97 -22.75 -18.03 6.27
N PHE A 98 -21.75 -18.89 6.37
CA PHE A 98 -21.97 -20.26 6.79
C PHE A 98 -22.34 -20.32 8.28
N GLY A 99 -21.61 -19.61 9.13
CA GLY A 99 -21.86 -19.52 10.57
C GLY A 99 -23.24 -18.98 10.96
N ALA A 100 -23.85 -18.13 10.11
CA ALA A 100 -25.22 -17.65 10.28
C ALA A 100 -26.28 -18.77 10.34
N ASN A 101 -26.00 -19.93 9.72
CA ASN A 101 -26.90 -21.08 9.66
C ASN A 101 -26.52 -22.19 10.64
N VAL A 102 -25.52 -21.98 11.49
CA VAL A 102 -25.04 -22.96 12.47
C VAL A 102 -25.40 -22.50 13.87
N ASP A 103 -25.83 -23.42 14.73
CA ASP A 103 -26.18 -23.14 16.13
C ASP A 103 -24.91 -23.07 17.01
N PRO A 104 -24.52 -21.88 17.50
CA PRO A 104 -23.34 -21.71 18.36
C PRO A 104 -23.60 -22.13 19.82
N LEU A 105 -24.85 -22.40 20.19
CA LEU A 105 -25.28 -22.84 21.52
C LEU A 105 -25.40 -24.36 21.60
N SER A 106 -25.26 -25.05 20.46
CA SER A 106 -25.22 -26.51 20.41
C SER A 106 -24.10 -27.06 21.32
N GLY A 107 -24.42 -28.18 21.99
CA GLY A 107 -23.47 -28.83 22.90
C GLY A 107 -22.21 -29.28 22.17
N LYS A 108 -21.06 -29.27 22.88
CA LYS A 108 -19.79 -29.77 22.34
C LYS A 108 -19.96 -31.21 21.83
N SER A 109 -19.74 -31.39 20.54
CA SER A 109 -19.72 -32.71 19.88
C SER A 109 -18.28 -33.20 19.73
N ALA A 110 -18.07 -34.51 19.55
CA ALA A 110 -16.73 -35.06 19.35
C ALA A 110 -16.06 -34.40 18.12
N GLY A 111 -14.84 -33.86 18.33
CA GLY A 111 -14.17 -32.93 17.42
C GLY A 111 -13.77 -33.54 16.07
N SER A 112 -14.27 -32.93 15.00
CA SER A 112 -13.86 -33.14 13.62
C SER A 112 -14.48 -32.02 12.76
N CYS A 113 -13.91 -31.78 11.57
CA CYS A 113 -14.48 -30.90 10.54
C CYS A 113 -15.86 -31.34 10.00
N ASN A 114 -16.39 -32.45 10.49
CA ASN A 114 -17.75 -32.94 10.20
C ASN A 114 -18.69 -32.81 11.41
N SER A 115 -18.27 -32.14 12.49
CA SER A 115 -19.13 -31.91 13.65
C SER A 115 -20.10 -30.76 13.39
N ASP A 116 -21.26 -30.79 14.03
CA ASP A 116 -22.22 -29.67 14.01
C ASP A 116 -21.83 -28.55 14.98
N TRP A 117 -20.73 -28.73 15.73
CA TRP A 117 -20.30 -27.80 16.76
C TRP A 117 -19.63 -26.57 16.12
N PHE A 118 -20.28 -25.42 16.26
CA PHE A 118 -19.89 -24.15 15.66
C PHE A 118 -18.39 -23.82 15.77
N TYR A 119 -17.81 -23.93 16.97
CA TYR A 119 -16.42 -23.55 17.21
C TYR A 119 -15.38 -24.53 16.65
N GLU A 120 -15.79 -25.70 16.15
CA GLU A 120 -14.90 -26.66 15.48
C GLU A 120 -15.14 -26.66 13.96
N LEU A 121 -16.40 -26.51 13.56
CA LEU A 121 -16.81 -26.52 12.16
C LEU A 121 -16.32 -25.29 11.38
N LEU A 122 -16.50 -24.09 11.94
CA LEU A 122 -16.14 -22.84 11.26
C LEU A 122 -14.64 -22.74 10.97
N PRO A 123 -13.74 -23.08 11.91
CA PRO A 123 -12.32 -23.03 11.60
C PRO A 123 -11.86 -24.04 10.55
N CYS A 124 -12.44 -25.24 10.53
CA CYS A 124 -12.19 -26.20 9.46
C CYS A 124 -12.56 -25.66 8.08
N MET A 125 -13.70 -24.97 8.00
CA MET A 125 -14.11 -24.30 6.77
C MET A 125 -13.18 -23.10 6.46
N ALA A 126 -12.74 -22.34 7.45
CA ALA A 126 -11.77 -21.26 7.25
C ALA A 126 -10.49 -21.78 6.59
N ASP A 127 -9.94 -22.89 7.07
CA ASP A 127 -8.74 -23.51 6.48
C ASP A 127 -8.97 -23.95 5.02
N GLN A 128 -10.18 -24.37 4.66
CA GLN A 128 -10.53 -24.71 3.28
C GLN A 128 -10.62 -23.46 2.39
N ILE A 129 -11.30 -22.41 2.87
CA ILE A 129 -11.50 -21.16 2.14
C ILE A 129 -10.17 -20.48 1.84
N PHE A 130 -9.25 -20.49 2.80
CA PHE A 130 -8.00 -19.75 2.66
C PHE A 130 -6.83 -20.56 2.06
N SER A 131 -7.05 -21.83 1.71
CA SER A 131 -6.01 -22.81 1.35
C SER A 131 -5.07 -22.48 0.19
N GLU A 132 -5.36 -21.45 -0.62
CA GLU A 132 -4.51 -21.08 -1.76
C GLU A 132 -3.54 -19.93 -1.44
N GLN A 133 -4.09 -18.77 -1.08
CA GLN A 133 -3.29 -17.54 -0.92
C GLN A 133 -2.99 -17.21 0.54
N VAL A 134 -3.90 -17.51 1.48
CA VAL A 134 -3.83 -17.06 2.87
C VAL A 134 -3.78 -18.28 3.81
N VAL A 135 -2.64 -18.93 3.95
CA VAL A 135 -2.58 -20.08 4.87
C VAL A 135 -2.49 -19.58 6.31
N LEU A 136 -3.56 -19.76 7.09
CA LEU A 136 -3.59 -19.41 8.51
C LEU A 136 -2.69 -20.36 9.33
N GLN A 137 -1.72 -19.80 10.03
CA GLN A 137 -0.76 -20.52 10.85
C GLN A 137 -0.98 -20.23 12.34
N TYR A 138 -1.61 -21.17 13.04
CA TYR A 138 -2.02 -21.01 14.43
C TYR A 138 -0.91 -21.28 15.47
N GLY A 139 0.37 -21.19 15.09
CA GLY A 139 1.50 -21.57 15.94
C GLY A 139 2.73 -20.69 15.70
N PRO A 140 3.67 -20.65 16.66
CA PRO A 140 4.80 -19.72 16.61
C PRO A 140 5.75 -20.00 15.44
N PRO A 141 6.37 -18.97 14.83
CA PRO A 141 6.35 -17.56 15.24
C PRO A 141 5.09 -16.74 14.87
N GLU A 142 4.22 -17.28 14.03
CA GLU A 142 3.01 -16.61 13.54
C GLU A 142 1.96 -16.51 14.64
N THR A 143 1.24 -15.39 14.66
CA THR A 143 0.18 -15.11 15.63
C THR A 143 -1.21 -15.13 15.01
N ASP A 144 -1.35 -15.68 13.79
CA ASP A 144 -2.62 -15.82 13.09
C ASP A 144 -3.68 -16.44 13.99
N ASP A 145 -4.91 -15.93 13.84
CA ASP A 145 -6.00 -16.36 14.69
C ASP A 145 -7.36 -16.18 14.01
N LEU A 146 -8.31 -17.01 14.42
CA LEU A 146 -9.69 -16.92 14.03
C LEU A 146 -10.52 -16.76 15.30
N ILE A 147 -11.24 -15.65 15.38
CA ILE A 147 -12.10 -15.34 16.52
C ILE A 147 -13.55 -15.42 16.09
N LEU A 148 -14.31 -16.18 16.85
CA LEU A 148 -15.73 -16.43 16.59
C LEU A 148 -16.54 -15.94 17.78
N SER A 149 -17.59 -15.18 17.51
CA SER A 149 -18.50 -14.68 18.53
C SER A 149 -19.94 -14.78 18.06
N ALA A 150 -20.81 -15.22 18.96
CA ALA A 150 -22.25 -15.20 18.78
C ALA A 150 -22.85 -14.16 19.73
N ILE A 151 -23.65 -13.24 19.22
CA ILE A 151 -24.13 -12.07 19.94
C ILE A 151 -25.66 -12.03 19.85
N ALA A 152 -26.32 -11.99 21.00
CA ALA A 152 -27.74 -11.73 21.14
C ALA A 152 -27.94 -10.23 21.43
N ALA A 153 -28.84 -9.58 20.72
CA ALA A 153 -29.15 -8.17 20.94
C ALA A 153 -30.67 -7.90 20.90
N SER A 154 -31.14 -6.99 21.74
CA SER A 154 -32.53 -6.54 21.78
C SER A 154 -32.62 -5.09 22.23
N GLY A 155 -33.51 -4.31 21.61
CA GLY A 155 -33.70 -2.89 21.95
C GLY A 155 -32.46 -2.02 21.77
N GLY A 156 -31.59 -2.37 20.81
CA GLY A 156 -30.33 -1.67 20.56
C GLY A 156 -29.20 -1.96 21.54
N VAL A 157 -29.33 -2.99 22.37
CA VAL A 157 -28.29 -3.38 23.34
C VAL A 157 -27.98 -4.87 23.21
N VAL A 158 -26.70 -5.22 23.27
CA VAL A 158 -26.21 -6.60 23.41
C VAL A 158 -26.68 -7.15 24.75
N THR A 159 -27.53 -8.18 24.70
CA THR A 159 -28.06 -8.85 25.89
C THR A 159 -27.13 -9.97 26.34
N GLN A 160 -26.52 -10.69 25.39
CA GLN A 160 -25.62 -11.79 25.68
C GLN A 160 -24.60 -11.96 24.55
N ARG A 161 -23.40 -12.44 24.90
CA ARG A 161 -22.36 -12.82 23.96
C ARG A 161 -21.81 -14.19 24.33
N PHE A 162 -21.48 -14.98 23.31
CA PHE A 162 -20.97 -16.34 23.41
C PHE A 162 -19.65 -16.49 22.63
N PRO A 163 -18.71 -17.31 23.12
CA PRO A 163 -18.79 -18.04 24.40
C PRO A 163 -18.61 -17.11 25.61
N ASP A 164 -17.92 -15.99 25.43
CA ASP A 164 -17.64 -14.97 26.44
C ASP A 164 -17.52 -13.59 25.77
N ALA A 165 -17.11 -12.58 26.55
CA ALA A 165 -16.97 -11.21 26.08
C ALA A 165 -15.85 -11.01 25.05
N ASP A 166 -14.85 -11.90 25.05
CA ASP A 166 -13.62 -11.81 24.24
C ASP A 166 -13.71 -12.65 22.96
N GLY A 167 -14.74 -13.49 22.85
CA GLY A 167 -14.93 -14.38 21.72
C GLY A 167 -14.10 -15.65 21.85
N TRP A 168 -14.48 -16.67 21.06
CA TRP A 168 -13.72 -17.89 20.98
C TRP A 168 -12.55 -17.72 20.02
N SER A 169 -11.32 -17.79 20.54
CA SER A 169 -10.10 -17.78 19.72
C SER A 169 -9.64 -19.22 19.43
N ARG A 170 -9.19 -19.46 18.20
CA ARG A 170 -8.68 -20.76 17.77
C ARG A 170 -7.27 -21.04 18.29
N ALA A 171 -6.38 -20.05 18.19
CA ALA A 171 -4.98 -20.21 18.57
C ALA A 171 -4.68 -19.73 20.00
N GLY A 172 -5.58 -18.94 20.59
CA GLY A 172 -5.37 -18.25 21.87
C GLY A 172 -4.42 -17.05 21.76
N ASN A 173 -4.15 -16.54 20.55
CA ASN A 173 -3.20 -15.46 20.30
C ASN A 173 -3.86 -14.07 20.38
N HIS A 174 -5.13 -13.97 19.98
CA HIS A 174 -5.90 -12.73 19.95
C HIS A 174 -7.22 -12.85 20.71
N ILE A 175 -7.77 -11.70 21.07
CA ILE A 175 -9.15 -11.53 21.56
C ILE A 175 -9.93 -10.65 20.59
N SER A 176 -11.25 -10.75 20.62
CA SER A 176 -12.12 -9.96 19.76
C SER A 176 -11.81 -8.47 19.86
N LYS A 177 -11.70 -7.81 18.71
CA LYS A 177 -11.48 -6.36 18.66
C LYS A 177 -12.71 -5.56 19.04
N PHE A 178 -13.89 -6.16 18.90
CA PHE A 178 -15.16 -5.49 19.15
C PHE A 178 -15.62 -5.79 20.57
N THR A 179 -15.74 -4.75 21.39
CA THR A 179 -16.37 -4.88 22.70
C THR A 179 -17.90 -4.81 22.57
N ASN A 180 -18.62 -5.24 23.61
CA ASN A 180 -20.08 -5.06 23.66
C ASN A 180 -20.48 -3.58 23.54
N ALA A 181 -19.66 -2.65 24.03
CA ALA A 181 -19.92 -1.22 23.91
C ALA A 181 -19.79 -0.73 22.45
N ASP A 182 -18.80 -1.23 21.72
CA ASP A 182 -18.64 -0.90 20.30
C ASP A 182 -19.82 -1.43 19.48
N ILE A 183 -20.25 -2.67 19.74
CA ILE A 183 -21.42 -3.27 19.09
C ILE A 183 -22.70 -2.49 19.44
N ASN A 184 -22.89 -2.09 20.70
CA ASN A 184 -24.02 -1.23 21.09
C ASN A 184 -24.02 0.09 20.32
N GLY A 185 -22.83 0.67 20.07
CA GLY A 185 -22.68 1.88 19.26
C GLY A 185 -23.02 1.68 17.77
N MET A 186 -22.97 0.43 17.27
CA MET A 186 -23.33 0.06 15.91
C MET A 186 -24.82 -0.30 15.75
N LEU A 187 -25.50 -0.64 16.85
CA LEU A 187 -26.90 -1.06 16.84
C LEU A 187 -27.87 0.12 16.81
N ASN A 188 -28.99 -0.06 16.10
CA ASN A 188 -30.10 0.87 16.14
C ASN A 188 -31.05 0.49 17.30
N ALA A 189 -31.41 1.46 18.15
CA ALA A 189 -32.37 1.27 19.24
C ALA A 189 -33.75 0.76 18.79
N ALA A 190 -34.14 1.05 17.54
CA ALA A 190 -35.38 0.58 16.94
C ALA A 190 -35.26 -0.81 16.29
N ALA A 191 -34.08 -1.45 16.33
CA ALA A 191 -33.90 -2.78 15.76
C ALA A 191 -34.69 -3.83 16.57
N PRO A 192 -35.34 -4.79 15.90
CA PRO A 192 -35.91 -5.95 16.57
C PRO A 192 -34.86 -6.75 17.34
N ALA A 193 -35.33 -7.65 18.22
CA ALA A 193 -34.46 -8.67 18.79
C ALA A 193 -33.84 -9.49 17.66
N THR A 194 -32.52 -9.70 17.71
CA THR A 194 -31.78 -10.43 16.69
C THR A 194 -30.58 -11.12 17.33
N GLY A 195 -30.21 -12.27 16.79
CA GLY A 195 -28.88 -12.85 16.98
C GLY A 195 -27.97 -12.49 15.81
N MET A 196 -26.66 -12.47 16.06
CA MET A 196 -25.62 -12.19 15.09
C MET A 196 -24.42 -13.09 15.35
N VAL A 197 -23.69 -13.42 14.29
CA VAL A 197 -22.36 -14.02 14.36
C VAL A 197 -21.35 -12.98 13.87
N LEU A 198 -20.30 -12.78 14.66
CA LEU A 198 -19.12 -11.99 14.35
C LEU A 198 -17.96 -12.96 14.14
N VAL A 199 -17.35 -12.88 12.96
CA VAL A 199 -16.13 -13.60 12.60
C VAL A 199 -15.03 -12.57 12.43
N GLU A 200 -13.90 -12.78 13.08
CA GLU A 200 -12.70 -11.97 12.92
C GLU A 200 -11.52 -12.86 12.56
N VAL A 201 -10.74 -12.43 11.59
CA VAL A 201 -9.57 -13.14 11.09
C VAL A 201 -8.36 -12.24 11.28
N TYR A 202 -7.35 -12.77 11.96
CA TYR A 202 -6.03 -12.17 12.15
C TYR A 202 -5.03 -12.95 11.31
N TYR A 203 -4.25 -12.25 10.51
CA TYR A 203 -3.26 -12.84 9.62
C TYR A 203 -2.00 -11.98 9.56
N ASP A 204 -0.86 -12.58 9.88
CA ASP A 204 0.44 -11.95 9.79
C ASP A 204 0.93 -11.99 8.35
N TYR A 205 0.80 -10.85 7.66
CA TYR A 205 1.30 -10.68 6.32
C TYR A 205 2.82 -10.54 6.32
N HIS A 206 3.50 -11.45 5.62
CA HIS A 206 4.93 -11.37 5.33
C HIS A 206 5.16 -10.65 4.01
N MET A 207 6.09 -9.69 4.00
CA MET A 207 6.40 -8.96 2.77
C MET A 207 6.92 -9.88 1.67
N VAL A 208 6.32 -9.79 0.48
CA VAL A 208 6.65 -10.66 -0.67
C VAL A 208 8.01 -10.30 -1.26
N LEU A 209 8.33 -9.00 -1.36
CA LEU A 209 9.62 -8.54 -1.88
C LEU A 209 10.70 -8.41 -0.80
N GLY A 210 10.32 -8.25 0.48
CA GLY A 210 11.25 -8.22 1.63
C GLY A 210 12.39 -7.21 1.50
N LEU A 211 12.16 -6.07 0.85
CA LEU A 211 13.24 -5.17 0.42
C LEU A 211 13.84 -4.39 1.60
N PRO A 212 15.19 -4.33 1.75
CA PRO A 212 15.84 -3.71 2.91
C PRO A 212 15.48 -2.24 3.14
N TRP A 213 15.20 -1.47 2.07
CA TRP A 213 14.80 -0.06 2.19
C TRP A 213 13.35 0.14 2.62
N ILE A 214 12.53 -0.92 2.60
CA ILE A 214 11.17 -0.92 3.15
C ILE A 214 11.22 -1.46 4.59
N THR A 215 11.89 -2.59 4.80
CA THR A 215 11.98 -3.25 6.11
C THR A 215 12.79 -2.48 7.15
N MET A 216 13.56 -1.46 6.73
CA MET A 216 14.22 -0.52 7.66
C MET A 216 13.23 0.42 8.39
N PHE A 217 12.02 0.61 7.85
CA PHE A 217 11.02 1.51 8.41
C PHE A 217 9.79 0.78 8.96
N VAL A 218 9.46 -0.37 8.38
CA VAL A 218 8.30 -1.18 8.74
C VAL A 218 8.78 -2.60 9.03
N PRO A 219 8.33 -3.27 10.10
CA PRO A 219 8.66 -4.68 10.33
C PRO A 219 8.27 -5.55 9.13
N ASP A 220 8.99 -6.67 8.95
CA ASP A 220 8.75 -7.60 7.85
C ASP A 220 7.35 -8.26 7.92
N THR A 221 6.78 -8.32 9.12
CA THR A 221 5.43 -8.83 9.39
C THR A 221 4.47 -7.70 9.76
N ILE A 222 3.28 -7.73 9.16
CA ILE A 222 2.19 -6.81 9.43
C ILE A 222 0.92 -7.60 9.70
N THR A 223 0.37 -7.52 10.91
CA THR A 223 -0.89 -8.19 11.25
C THR A 223 -2.07 -7.47 10.58
N LEU A 224 -2.71 -8.17 9.66
CA LEU A 224 -3.95 -7.78 9.00
C LEU A 224 -5.14 -8.29 9.82
N HIS A 225 -6.20 -7.48 9.89
CA HIS A 225 -7.44 -7.82 10.59
C HIS A 225 -8.63 -7.58 9.67
N ALA A 226 -9.39 -8.65 9.42
CA ALA A 226 -10.65 -8.60 8.68
C ALA A 226 -11.79 -9.13 9.57
N TYR A 227 -12.99 -8.61 9.39
CA TYR A 227 -14.15 -9.07 10.14
C TYR A 227 -15.41 -9.06 9.28
N SER A 228 -16.37 -9.91 9.67
CA SER A 228 -17.71 -9.93 9.07
C SER A 228 -18.75 -10.24 10.14
N ILE A 229 -19.91 -9.58 10.03
CA ILE A 229 -21.06 -9.78 10.91
C ILE A 229 -22.25 -10.22 10.06
N MET A 230 -22.90 -11.31 10.45
CA MET A 230 -24.11 -11.82 9.79
C MET A 230 -25.19 -12.17 10.81
N PRO A 231 -26.48 -12.08 10.45
CA PRO A 231 -27.57 -12.48 11.35
C PRO A 231 -27.48 -13.98 11.65
N ASN A 232 -27.82 -14.37 12.88
CA ASN A 232 -27.95 -15.78 13.26
C ASN A 232 -29.19 -15.94 14.15
N ALA A 233 -30.18 -16.69 13.67
CA ALA A 233 -31.45 -16.86 14.37
C ALA A 233 -31.35 -17.76 15.63
N TYR A 234 -30.34 -18.63 15.73
CA TYR A 234 -30.16 -19.52 16.88
C TYR A 234 -29.80 -18.76 18.17
N VAL A 235 -29.29 -17.53 18.04
CA VAL A 235 -28.85 -16.68 19.15
C VAL A 235 -29.81 -15.52 19.39
N GLU A 236 -31.00 -15.57 18.80
CA GLU A 236 -32.01 -14.54 19.05
C GLU A 236 -32.47 -14.60 20.52
N PRO A 237 -32.55 -13.46 21.22
CA PRO A 237 -33.10 -13.43 22.58
C PRO A 237 -34.56 -13.91 22.57
N THR A 238 -34.82 -15.12 23.07
CA THR A 238 -36.19 -15.60 23.27
C THR A 238 -36.86 -14.75 24.35
N PRO A 239 -38.07 -14.21 24.13
CA PRO A 239 -38.81 -13.55 25.20
C PRO A 239 -39.06 -14.56 26.32
N THR A 240 -38.48 -14.30 27.49
CA THR A 240 -38.82 -15.05 28.71
C THR A 240 -40.34 -14.95 28.94
N PRO A 241 -41.03 -16.09 29.17
CA PRO A 241 -42.47 -16.12 29.43
C PRO A 241 -42.86 -15.43 30.75
#